data_AF-A0A183D037-F1
#
_entry.id   AF-A0A183D037-F1
#
_cell.length_a   1.000
_cell.length_b   1.000
_cell.length_c   1.000
_cell.angle_alpha   90.00
_cell.angle_beta   90.00
_cell.angle_gamma   90.00
#
_symmetry.space_group_name_H-M   'P 1'
#
loop_
_entity.id
_entity.type
_entity.pdbx_description
1 polymer ?
#
loop_
_entity_poly.entity_id
_entity_poly.type
_entity_poly.pdbx_seq_one_letter_code
_entity_poly.pdbx_strand_id
1 'polypeptide(L)'
;MDELAQLRKELDDKEPLMKDIKKAGEDIQSKCHSLAEQPMKYWLKVVQTRWDEVSNAVDGKRDDLEKQLNELRLREKMVADLLKYIAEKSNELKVCNETPLPHVMESLDRLIEEHEQFEEAVRQKQSQVDEATKGRRKLVVEQQVKKKGRKALQKHEQPVRHFKSDQLSDRWKKLWIDSMDYGRRLREMKEYLEEKWRERYLLWTDSGKSRISDLFRRIDKSGTGRVSRIAFIDGIIASKFPTTRLEMEKVADEFDKGDGMIDAKEFMAKLRSDYSKKLPMKEKTDNEKITEEVMRQTEQCNCRNRYMIQKVSEGHYRFGETQIKRMVRILRSTVMVRVGGGWVALEEFLHKHDPCRGKIGFLFQLLREKLSCIFFTK
;
A
#
# COMPACT_ATOMS: atom_id res chain seq x y z
N MET A 1 -47.40 5.08 -22.68
CA MET A 1 -47.18 4.79 -24.12
C MET A 1 -48.46 4.24 -24.72
N ASP A 2 -49.11 3.28 -24.07
CA ASP A 2 -50.36 2.66 -24.56
C ASP A 2 -51.50 3.66 -24.80
N GLU A 3 -51.75 4.58 -23.87
CA GLU A 3 -52.78 5.63 -24.04
C GLU A 3 -52.48 6.58 -25.21
N LEU A 4 -51.20 6.91 -25.43
CA LEU A 4 -50.76 7.79 -26.52
C LEU A 4 -50.77 7.08 -27.88
N ALA A 5 -50.39 5.81 -27.91
CA ALA A 5 -50.52 4.96 -29.08
C ALA A 5 -52.00 4.78 -29.46
N GLN A 6 -52.87 4.65 -28.47
CA GLN A 6 -54.32 4.60 -28.68
C GLN A 6 -54.87 5.92 -29.22
N LEU A 7 -54.50 7.06 -28.63
CA LEU A 7 -54.87 8.40 -29.12
C LEU A 7 -54.38 8.65 -30.55
N ARG A 8 -53.15 8.24 -30.87
CA ARG A 8 -52.61 8.33 -32.23
C ARG A 8 -53.43 7.49 -33.20
N LYS A 9 -53.74 6.24 -32.83
CA LYS A 9 -54.57 5.36 -33.65
C LYS A 9 -55.97 5.95 -33.87
N GLU A 10 -56.60 6.49 -32.82
CA GLU A 10 -57.91 7.16 -32.94
C GLU A 10 -57.84 8.37 -33.87
N LEU A 11 -56.74 9.13 -33.86
CA LEU A 11 -56.53 10.24 -34.78
C LEU A 11 -56.35 9.75 -36.22
N ASP A 12 -55.56 8.70 -36.45
CA ASP A 12 -55.36 8.09 -37.76
C ASP A 12 -56.69 7.53 -38.32
N ASP A 13 -57.52 6.91 -37.46
CA ASP A 13 -58.85 6.41 -37.82
C ASP A 13 -59.84 7.54 -38.19
N LYS A 14 -59.64 8.76 -37.66
CA LYS A 14 -60.46 9.94 -37.95
C LYS A 14 -59.95 10.78 -39.13
N GLU A 15 -58.73 10.53 -39.61
CA GLU A 15 -58.13 11.26 -40.72
C GLU A 15 -58.95 11.19 -42.02
N PRO A 16 -59.51 10.02 -42.43
CA PRO A 16 -60.36 9.94 -43.61
C PRO A 16 -61.62 10.82 -43.48
N LEU A 17 -62.26 10.78 -42.30
CA LEU A 17 -63.45 11.60 -42.03
C LEU A 17 -63.14 13.10 -42.12
N MET A 18 -61.98 13.53 -41.61
CA MET A 18 -61.52 14.91 -41.72
C MET A 18 -61.30 15.31 -43.20
N LYS A 19 -60.68 14.44 -44.01
CA LYS A 19 -60.49 14.66 -45.45
C LYS A 19 -61.83 14.78 -46.18
N ASP A 20 -62.81 13.94 -45.83
CA ASP A 20 -64.15 13.98 -46.41
C ASP A 20 -64.90 15.27 -46.04
N ILE A 21 -64.86 15.68 -44.77
CA ILE A 21 -65.46 16.95 -44.29
C ILE A 21 -64.87 18.14 -45.04
N LYS A 22 -63.54 18.17 -45.21
CA LYS A 22 -62.85 19.24 -45.93
C LYS A 22 -63.27 19.29 -47.40
N LYS A 23 -63.28 18.15 -48.08
CA LYS A 23 -63.71 18.04 -49.49
C LYS A 23 -65.15 18.51 -49.67
N ALA A 24 -66.07 18.05 -48.82
CA ALA A 24 -67.47 18.47 -48.87
C ALA A 24 -67.62 19.98 -48.63
N GLY A 25 -66.86 20.56 -47.70
CA GLY A 25 -66.88 22.00 -47.46
C GLY A 25 -66.32 22.81 -48.63
N GLU A 26 -65.24 22.36 -49.27
CA GLU A 26 -64.67 22.97 -50.48
C GLU A 26 -65.67 22.93 -51.66
N ASP A 27 -66.38 21.81 -51.83
CA ASP A 27 -67.43 21.67 -52.85
C ASP A 27 -68.59 22.66 -52.60
N ILE A 28 -69.03 22.83 -51.36
CA ILE A 28 -70.08 23.80 -51.01
C ILE A 28 -69.57 25.23 -51.21
N GLN A 29 -68.34 25.53 -50.80
CA GLN A 29 -67.71 26.83 -50.98
C GLN A 29 -67.71 27.24 -52.47
N SER A 30 -67.43 26.31 -53.38
CA SER A 30 -67.39 26.57 -54.83
C SER A 30 -68.76 26.94 -55.44
N LYS A 31 -69.87 26.60 -54.77
CA LYS A 31 -71.25 26.77 -55.26
C LYS A 31 -72.07 27.76 -54.43
N CYS A 32 -71.52 28.29 -53.34
CA CYS A 32 -72.26 29.13 -52.41
C CYS A 32 -72.43 30.57 -52.92
N HIS A 33 -73.47 31.26 -52.42
CA HIS A 33 -73.70 32.68 -52.70
C HIS A 33 -72.54 33.55 -52.18
N SER A 34 -72.28 34.69 -52.81
CA SER A 34 -71.15 35.60 -52.47
C SER A 34 -71.05 35.97 -50.99
N LEU A 35 -72.19 36.20 -50.33
CA LEU A 35 -72.28 36.48 -48.88
C LEU A 35 -71.83 35.31 -47.98
N ALA A 36 -71.91 34.06 -48.46
CA ALA A 36 -71.56 32.85 -47.71
C ALA A 36 -70.12 32.36 -47.98
N GLU A 37 -69.46 32.89 -49.03
CA GLU A 37 -68.11 32.48 -49.43
C GLU A 37 -67.06 32.73 -48.33
N GLN A 38 -67.08 33.93 -47.74
CA GLN A 38 -66.14 34.30 -46.66
C GLN A 38 -66.39 33.49 -45.37
N PRO A 39 -67.63 33.35 -44.88
CA PRO A 39 -67.92 32.42 -43.78
C PRO A 39 -67.46 30.98 -44.03
N MET A 40 -67.67 30.45 -45.23
CA MET A 40 -67.28 29.07 -45.55
C MET A 40 -65.75 28.90 -45.53
N LYS A 41 -65.02 29.83 -46.15
CA LYS A 41 -63.54 29.88 -46.06
C LYS A 41 -63.04 29.90 -44.62
N TYR A 42 -63.68 30.72 -43.78
CA TYR A 42 -63.31 30.83 -42.36
C TYR A 42 -63.50 29.50 -41.61
N TRP A 43 -64.66 28.85 -41.74
CA TRP A 43 -64.93 27.60 -41.03
C TRP A 43 -64.08 26.42 -41.51
N LEU A 44 -63.82 26.32 -42.82
CA LEU A 44 -62.86 25.34 -43.36
C LEU A 44 -61.46 25.54 -42.78
N LYS A 45 -61.02 26.80 -42.67
CA LYS A 45 -59.73 27.13 -42.04
C LYS A 45 -59.73 26.75 -40.56
N VAL A 46 -60.79 27.05 -39.81
CA VAL A 46 -60.89 26.69 -38.38
C VAL A 46 -60.80 25.19 -38.19
N VAL A 47 -61.54 24.39 -38.97
CA VAL A 47 -61.54 22.93 -38.85
C VAL A 47 -60.14 22.36 -39.18
N GLN A 48 -59.51 22.85 -40.25
CA GLN A 48 -58.12 22.47 -40.59
C GLN A 48 -57.14 22.84 -39.47
N THR A 49 -57.18 24.08 -38.97
CA THR A 49 -56.29 24.53 -37.90
C THR A 49 -56.48 23.71 -36.62
N ARG A 50 -57.72 23.39 -36.24
CA ARG A 50 -57.99 22.56 -35.05
C ARG A 50 -57.49 21.13 -35.21
N TRP A 51 -57.63 20.54 -36.40
CA TRP A 51 -57.06 19.24 -36.72
C TRP A 51 -55.53 19.25 -36.59
N ASP A 52 -54.88 20.26 -37.19
CA ASP A 52 -53.43 20.41 -37.13
C ASP A 52 -52.94 20.65 -35.70
N GLU A 53 -53.64 21.45 -34.90
CA GLU A 53 -53.33 21.67 -33.47
C GLU A 53 -53.32 20.35 -32.68
N VAL A 54 -54.36 19.52 -32.83
CA VAL A 54 -54.47 18.24 -32.12
C VAL A 54 -53.42 17.24 -32.62
N SER A 55 -53.24 17.14 -33.93
CA SER A 55 -52.25 16.25 -34.55
C SER A 55 -50.82 16.58 -34.08
N ASN A 56 -50.44 17.85 -34.14
CA ASN A 56 -49.14 18.31 -33.67
C ASN A 56 -48.95 18.10 -32.16
N ALA A 57 -50.01 18.25 -31.35
CA ALA A 57 -49.92 18.01 -29.92
C ALA A 57 -49.68 16.53 -29.58
N VAL A 58 -50.35 15.60 -30.29
CA VAL A 58 -50.14 14.16 -30.14
C VAL A 58 -48.72 13.76 -30.58
N ASP A 59 -48.27 14.24 -31.74
CA ASP A 59 -46.92 13.98 -32.25
C ASP A 59 -45.83 14.55 -31.34
N GLY A 60 -45.99 15.81 -30.90
CA GLY A 60 -45.04 16.44 -29.98
C GLY A 60 -44.94 15.70 -28.65
N LYS A 61 -46.06 15.15 -28.14
CA LYS A 61 -46.05 14.36 -26.91
C LYS A 61 -45.43 12.98 -27.09
N ARG A 62 -45.65 12.32 -28.24
CA ARG A 62 -44.95 11.08 -28.61
C ARG A 62 -43.45 11.30 -28.61
N ASP A 63 -42.96 12.32 -29.31
CA ASP A 63 -41.54 12.60 -29.48
C ASP A 63 -40.84 12.93 -28.14
N ASP A 64 -41.51 13.70 -27.27
CA ASP A 64 -41.05 13.97 -25.91
C ASP A 64 -40.90 12.68 -25.08
N LEU A 65 -41.90 11.79 -25.12
CA LEU A 65 -41.83 10.52 -24.38
C LEU A 65 -40.78 9.57 -24.94
N GLU A 66 -40.64 9.47 -26.27
CA GLU A 66 -39.60 8.66 -26.90
C GLU A 66 -38.20 9.17 -26.55
N LYS A 67 -37.99 10.49 -26.56
CA LYS A 67 -36.75 11.11 -26.09
C LYS A 67 -36.46 10.75 -24.63
N GLN A 68 -37.43 10.92 -23.74
CA GLN A 68 -37.28 10.58 -22.32
C GLN A 68 -36.99 9.08 -22.10
N LEU A 69 -37.62 8.20 -22.88
CA LEU A 69 -37.40 6.76 -22.84
C LEU A 69 -35.97 6.40 -23.30
N ASN A 70 -35.50 7.00 -24.39
CA ASN A 70 -34.15 6.81 -24.89
C ASN A 70 -33.09 7.30 -23.89
N GLU A 71 -33.33 8.45 -23.24
CA GLU A 71 -32.47 8.92 -22.16
C GLU A 71 -32.47 7.99 -20.93
N LEU A 72 -33.60 7.34 -20.61
CA LEU A 72 -33.66 6.33 -19.54
C LEU A 72 -32.85 5.08 -19.90
N ARG A 73 -33.04 4.56 -21.12
CA ARG A 73 -32.31 3.40 -21.63
C ARG A 73 -30.81 3.65 -21.66
N LEU A 74 -30.38 4.83 -22.10
CA LEU A 74 -28.96 5.20 -22.13
C LEU A 74 -28.36 5.22 -20.71
N ARG A 75 -29.07 5.80 -19.73
CA ARG A 75 -28.63 5.80 -18.33
C ARG A 75 -28.59 4.38 -17.74
N GLU A 76 -29.59 3.56 -18.01
CA GLU A 76 -29.62 2.18 -17.53
C GLU A 76 -28.46 1.36 -18.10
N LYS A 77 -28.15 1.54 -19.39
CA LYS A 77 -26.97 0.97 -20.04
C LYS A 77 -25.68 1.44 -19.36
N MET A 78 -25.54 2.74 -19.10
CA MET A 78 -24.36 3.29 -18.41
C MET A 78 -24.17 2.69 -17.01
N VAL A 79 -25.24 2.56 -16.23
CA VAL A 79 -25.19 1.90 -14.91
C VAL A 79 -24.76 0.43 -15.03
N ALA A 80 -25.28 -0.30 -16.03
CA ALA A 80 -24.91 -1.69 -16.26
C ALA A 80 -23.43 -1.85 -16.65
N ASP A 81 -22.94 -1.01 -17.55
CA ASP A 81 -21.54 -1.00 -17.99
C ASP A 81 -20.59 -0.66 -16.83
N LEU A 82 -20.95 0.31 -15.98
CA LEU A 82 -20.18 0.65 -14.78
C LEU A 82 -20.19 -0.48 -13.74
N LEU A 83 -21.33 -1.14 -13.51
CA LEU A 83 -21.41 -2.30 -12.61
C LEU A 83 -20.54 -3.46 -13.10
N LYS A 84 -20.49 -3.69 -14.42
CA LYS A 84 -19.62 -4.68 -15.05
C LYS A 84 -18.14 -4.32 -14.84
N TYR A 85 -17.77 -3.07 -15.12
CA TYR A 85 -16.42 -2.57 -14.89
C TYR A 85 -15.97 -2.74 -13.43
N ILE A 86 -16.84 -2.39 -12.48
CA ILE A 86 -16.55 -2.58 -11.04
C ILE A 86 -16.33 -4.06 -10.73
N ALA A 87 -17.17 -4.96 -11.25
CA ALA A 87 -17.04 -6.39 -11.00
C ALA A 87 -15.70 -6.93 -11.54
N GLU A 88 -15.29 -6.51 -12.74
CA GLU A 88 -14.00 -6.87 -13.34
C GLU A 88 -12.83 -6.39 -12.48
N LYS A 89 -12.84 -5.10 -12.09
CA LYS A 89 -11.78 -4.50 -11.26
C LYS A 89 -11.74 -5.06 -9.83
N SER A 90 -12.89 -5.35 -9.23
CA SER A 90 -12.95 -6.04 -7.94
C SER A 90 -12.36 -7.44 -8.00
N ASN A 91 -12.58 -8.18 -9.10
CA ASN A 91 -11.99 -9.51 -9.27
C ASN A 91 -10.48 -9.45 -9.47
N GLU A 92 -9.99 -8.52 -10.31
CA GLU A 92 -8.56 -8.26 -10.50
C GLU A 92 -7.88 -7.98 -9.16
N LEU A 93 -8.43 -7.04 -8.39
CA LEU A 93 -7.92 -6.68 -7.06
C LEU A 93 -8.00 -7.84 -6.06
N LYS A 94 -9.04 -8.69 -6.15
CA LYS A 94 -9.18 -9.88 -5.32
C LYS A 94 -8.06 -10.89 -5.58
N VAL A 95 -7.71 -11.13 -6.84
CA VAL A 95 -6.59 -12.01 -7.20
C VAL A 95 -5.26 -11.46 -6.67
N CYS A 96 -5.04 -10.15 -6.79
CA CYS A 96 -3.87 -9.49 -6.22
C CYS A 96 -3.81 -9.64 -4.69
N ASN A 97 -4.96 -9.53 -4.02
CA ASN A 97 -5.08 -9.69 -2.58
C ASN A 97 -4.85 -11.11 -2.07
N GLU A 98 -5.19 -12.12 -2.86
CA GLU A 98 -4.95 -13.53 -2.54
C GLU A 98 -3.50 -13.94 -2.79
N THR A 99 -2.79 -13.19 -3.64
CA THR A 99 -1.37 -13.44 -3.94
C THR A 99 -0.50 -12.94 -2.78
N PRO A 100 0.37 -13.79 -2.21
CA PRO A 100 1.29 -13.37 -1.15
C PRO A 100 2.21 -12.23 -1.61
N LEU A 101 2.38 -11.22 -0.76
CA LEU A 101 3.24 -10.09 -1.08
C LEU A 101 4.71 -10.53 -1.27
N PRO A 102 5.39 -10.05 -2.32
CA PRO A 102 6.80 -10.33 -2.52
C PRO A 102 7.65 -9.81 -1.35
N HIS A 103 8.71 -10.56 -1.03
CA HIS A 103 9.71 -10.16 -0.02
C HIS A 103 10.95 -9.51 -0.66
N VAL A 104 10.79 -9.02 -1.90
CA VAL A 104 11.84 -8.39 -2.70
C VAL A 104 11.38 -6.98 -3.03
N MET A 105 12.19 -5.98 -2.67
CA MET A 105 11.83 -4.56 -2.79
C MET A 105 11.49 -4.16 -4.24
N GLU A 106 12.24 -4.64 -5.23
CA GLU A 106 11.99 -4.35 -6.65
C GLU A 106 10.60 -4.84 -7.10
N SER A 107 10.23 -6.07 -6.70
CA SER A 107 8.92 -6.61 -7.06
C SER A 107 7.78 -5.82 -6.38
N LEU A 108 8.00 -5.31 -5.17
CA LEU A 108 7.03 -4.44 -4.49
C LEU A 108 6.91 -3.08 -5.15
N ASP A 109 8.03 -2.44 -5.55
CA ASP A 109 7.99 -1.17 -6.28
C ASP A 109 7.19 -1.29 -7.57
N ARG A 110 7.45 -2.36 -8.35
CA ARG A 110 6.70 -2.63 -9.57
C ARG A 110 5.21 -2.80 -9.29
N LEU A 111 4.85 -3.55 -8.25
CA LEU A 111 3.45 -3.73 -7.84
C LEU A 111 2.80 -2.42 -7.35
N ILE A 112 3.56 -1.54 -6.70
CA ILE A 112 3.08 -0.21 -6.29
C ILE A 112 2.77 0.63 -7.53
N GLU A 113 3.68 0.70 -8.50
CA GLU A 113 3.47 1.42 -9.76
C GLU A 113 2.28 0.86 -10.55
N GLU A 114 2.18 -0.46 -10.68
CA GLU A 114 1.03 -1.14 -11.31
C GLU A 114 -0.28 -0.79 -10.60
N HIS A 115 -0.28 -0.75 -9.25
CA HIS A 115 -1.45 -0.38 -8.46
C HIS A 115 -1.80 1.10 -8.55
N GLU A 116 -0.82 2.00 -8.66
CA GLU A 116 -1.06 3.43 -8.91
C GLU A 116 -1.75 3.66 -10.26
N GLN A 117 -1.36 2.92 -11.30
CA GLN A 117 -2.04 2.93 -12.59
C GLN A 117 -3.48 2.39 -12.49
N PHE A 118 -3.69 1.34 -11.69
CA PHE A 118 -5.03 0.83 -11.39
C PHE A 118 -5.90 1.90 -10.70
N GLU A 119 -5.38 2.58 -9.68
CA GLU A 119 -6.10 3.63 -8.96
C GLU A 119 -6.46 4.81 -9.87
N GLU A 120 -5.56 5.19 -10.78
CA GLU A 120 -5.82 6.25 -11.75
C GLU A 120 -6.92 5.85 -12.75
N ALA A 121 -6.89 4.61 -13.26
CA ALA A 121 -7.95 4.11 -14.13
C ALA A 121 -9.33 4.07 -13.44
N VAL A 122 -9.37 3.73 -12.14
CA VAL A 122 -10.59 3.81 -11.33
C VAL A 122 -11.02 5.28 -11.15
N ARG A 123 -10.09 6.19 -10.82
CA ARG A 123 -10.38 7.62 -10.63
C ARG A 123 -11.02 8.25 -11.87
N GLN A 124 -10.58 7.89 -13.08
CA GLN A 124 -11.12 8.39 -14.34
C GLN A 124 -12.61 8.05 -14.55
N LYS A 125 -13.13 7.00 -13.91
CA LYS A 125 -14.56 6.61 -14.00
C LYS A 125 -15.45 7.33 -12.98
N GLN A 126 -14.90 8.09 -12.04
CA GLN A 126 -15.67 8.77 -10.99
C GLN A 126 -16.76 9.69 -11.54
N SER A 127 -16.45 10.49 -12.57
CA SER A 127 -17.42 11.42 -13.18
C SER A 127 -18.64 10.69 -13.77
N GLN A 128 -18.42 9.54 -14.40
CA GLN A 128 -19.49 8.70 -14.95
C GLN A 128 -20.35 8.09 -13.85
N VAL A 129 -19.73 7.69 -12.73
CA VAL A 129 -20.46 7.18 -11.55
C VAL A 129 -21.31 8.30 -10.92
N ASP A 130 -20.77 9.51 -10.81
CA ASP A 130 -21.51 10.65 -10.28
C ASP A 130 -22.70 11.02 -11.19
N GLU A 131 -22.51 10.97 -12.51
CA GLU A 131 -23.57 11.21 -13.48
C GLU A 131 -24.65 10.11 -13.42
N ALA A 132 -24.24 8.84 -13.32
CA ALA A 132 -25.14 7.70 -13.20
C ALA A 132 -25.97 7.72 -11.91
N THR A 133 -25.39 8.26 -10.84
CA THR A 133 -26.02 8.29 -9.50
C THR A 133 -26.77 9.59 -9.20
N LYS A 134 -26.70 10.57 -10.12
CA LYS A 134 -27.42 11.84 -9.99
C LYS A 134 -28.93 11.59 -10.01
N GLY A 135 -29.57 11.70 -8.85
CA GLY A 135 -31.00 11.45 -8.70
C GLY A 135 -31.84 12.35 -9.61
N ARG A 136 -32.84 11.78 -10.29
CA ARG A 136 -33.89 12.59 -10.92
C ARG A 136 -34.59 13.39 -9.82
N ARG A 137 -34.51 14.72 -9.87
CA ARG A 137 -35.62 15.53 -9.37
C ARG A 137 -36.86 15.03 -10.12
N LYS A 138 -37.90 14.59 -9.42
CA LYS A 138 -39.21 14.33 -10.02
C LYS A 138 -39.49 15.52 -10.97
N LEU A 139 -39.66 15.24 -12.26
CA LEU A 139 -40.52 16.08 -13.07
C LEU A 139 -41.91 15.84 -12.50
N VAL A 140 -42.25 16.59 -11.45
CA VAL A 140 -43.61 16.67 -10.96
C VAL A 140 -44.36 17.29 -12.12
N VAL A 141 -45.16 16.47 -12.81
CA VAL A 141 -46.24 16.98 -13.63
C VAL A 141 -47.16 17.70 -12.64
N GLU A 142 -46.95 19.01 -12.47
CA GLU A 142 -47.83 19.88 -11.70
C GLU A 142 -49.18 19.95 -12.42
N GLN A 143 -50.06 19.00 -12.13
CA GLN A 143 -51.49 19.26 -12.24
C GLN A 143 -51.85 20.30 -11.18
N GLN A 144 -51.96 21.55 -11.63
CA GLN A 144 -52.51 22.64 -10.85
C GLN A 144 -53.94 22.33 -10.45
N VAL A 145 -54.15 21.85 -9.23
CA VAL A 145 -55.44 21.99 -8.53
C VAL A 145 -55.19 22.71 -7.22
N LYS A 146 -55.40 24.03 -7.27
CA LYS A 146 -55.45 24.90 -6.09
C LYS A 146 -56.56 24.42 -5.16
N LYS A 147 -56.21 23.88 -3.99
CA LYS A 147 -57.07 23.96 -2.80
C LYS A 147 -56.25 24.36 -1.58
N LYS A 148 -56.60 25.54 -1.05
CA LYS A 148 -56.06 26.15 0.16
C LYS A 148 -56.37 25.29 1.39
N GLY A 149 -55.35 25.15 2.25
CA GLY A 149 -55.51 25.04 3.69
C GLY A 149 -55.47 23.64 4.29
N ARG A 150 -54.31 23.25 4.84
CA ARG A 150 -54.12 22.87 6.27
C ARG A 150 -52.68 22.36 6.48
N LYS A 151 -52.10 22.71 7.63
CA LYS A 151 -50.77 22.33 8.10
C LYS A 151 -50.62 20.80 8.10
N ALA A 152 -49.59 20.28 7.44
CA ALA A 152 -49.21 18.87 7.51
C ALA A 152 -47.68 18.75 7.60
N LEU A 153 -47.24 17.82 8.45
CA LEU A 153 -45.86 17.50 8.80
C LEU A 153 -44.94 17.44 7.59
N GLN A 154 -43.71 17.94 7.76
CA GLN A 154 -42.59 17.69 6.84
C GLN A 154 -42.30 16.18 6.78
N LYS A 155 -42.97 15.47 5.87
CA LYS A 155 -42.46 14.22 5.35
C LYS A 155 -41.29 14.58 4.46
N HIS A 156 -40.09 14.24 4.92
CA HIS A 156 -38.89 14.24 4.10
C HIS A 156 -39.10 13.17 3.01
N GLU A 157 -39.75 13.53 1.91
CA GLU A 157 -39.81 12.69 0.71
C GLU A 157 -38.39 12.62 0.17
N GLN A 158 -37.66 11.56 0.56
CA GLN A 158 -36.40 11.25 -0.08
C GLN A 158 -36.65 11.08 -1.58
N PRO A 159 -35.75 11.62 -2.44
CA PRO A 159 -35.84 11.38 -3.88
C PRO A 159 -35.92 9.87 -4.09
N VAL A 160 -36.88 9.40 -4.90
CA VAL A 160 -36.94 7.99 -5.31
C VAL A 160 -35.66 7.69 -6.09
N ARG A 161 -34.64 7.17 -5.39
CA ARG A 161 -33.39 6.73 -5.99
C ARG A 161 -33.62 5.36 -6.62
N HIS A 162 -33.06 5.15 -7.79
CA HIS A 162 -33.17 3.89 -8.49
C HIS A 162 -32.33 2.83 -7.77
N PHE A 163 -32.87 1.64 -7.44
CA PHE A 163 -32.15 0.60 -6.70
C PHE A 163 -30.76 0.25 -7.30
N LYS A 164 -30.65 0.20 -8.63
CA LYS A 164 -29.36 -0.05 -9.31
C LYS A 164 -28.34 1.10 -9.11
N SER A 165 -28.80 2.33 -8.90
CA SER A 165 -27.94 3.48 -8.61
C SER A 165 -27.33 3.39 -7.21
N ASP A 166 -28.12 2.95 -6.23
CA ASP A 166 -27.61 2.77 -4.87
C ASP A 166 -26.62 1.59 -4.83
N GLN A 167 -26.95 0.47 -5.50
CA GLN A 167 -26.03 -0.65 -5.69
C GLN A 167 -24.72 -0.22 -6.37
N LEU A 168 -24.79 0.64 -7.40
CA LEU A 168 -23.61 1.19 -8.06
C LEU A 168 -22.74 1.99 -7.08
N SER A 169 -23.35 2.90 -6.30
CA SER A 169 -22.65 3.71 -5.31
C SER A 169 -21.94 2.84 -4.26
N ASP A 170 -22.62 1.82 -3.75
CA ASP A 170 -22.07 0.95 -2.70
C ASP A 170 -20.93 0.07 -3.21
N ARG A 171 -21.09 -0.52 -4.40
CA ARG A 171 -20.02 -1.32 -5.03
C ARG A 171 -18.82 -0.46 -5.41
N TRP A 172 -19.06 0.76 -5.87
CA TRP A 172 -18.00 1.73 -6.17
C TRP A 172 -17.19 2.10 -4.94
N LYS A 173 -17.86 2.45 -3.83
CA LYS A 173 -17.20 2.74 -2.55
C LYS A 173 -16.40 1.55 -2.05
N LYS A 174 -16.96 0.34 -2.14
CA LYS A 174 -16.27 -0.88 -1.74
C LYS A 174 -15.00 -1.11 -2.56
N LEU A 175 -15.05 -0.98 -3.88
CA LEU A 175 -13.87 -1.10 -4.74
C LEU A 175 -12.78 -0.10 -4.34
N TRP A 176 -13.16 1.15 -4.05
CA TRP A 176 -12.21 2.17 -3.61
C TRP A 176 -11.57 1.81 -2.26
N ILE A 177 -12.36 1.43 -1.25
CA ILE A 177 -11.83 1.03 0.06
C ILE A 177 -10.86 -0.15 -0.09
N ASP A 178 -11.28 -1.19 -0.80
CA ASP A 178 -10.46 -2.39 -1.02
C ASP A 178 -9.14 -2.02 -1.74
N SER A 179 -9.19 -1.07 -2.71
CA SER A 179 -8.03 -0.59 -3.46
C SER A 179 -7.04 0.16 -2.56
N MET A 180 -7.53 1.10 -1.75
CA MET A 180 -6.69 1.85 -0.81
C MET A 180 -6.02 0.92 0.21
N ASP A 181 -6.75 -0.09 0.67
CA ASP A 181 -6.24 -1.08 1.62
C ASP A 181 -5.15 -1.97 1.01
N TYR A 182 -5.25 -2.31 -0.27
CA TYR A 182 -4.18 -3.02 -0.98
C TYR A 182 -2.94 -2.14 -1.18
N GLY A 183 -3.11 -0.90 -1.66
CA GLY A 183 -2.01 0.05 -1.82
C GLY A 183 -1.29 0.35 -0.50
N ARG A 184 -2.04 0.44 0.62
CA ARG A 184 -1.45 0.59 1.96
C ARG A 184 -0.59 -0.61 2.34
N ARG A 185 -1.10 -1.84 2.17
CA ARG A 185 -0.34 -3.08 2.48
C ARG A 185 0.94 -3.22 1.67
N LEU A 186 0.93 -2.83 0.39
CA LEU A 186 2.13 -2.82 -0.44
C LEU A 186 3.21 -1.89 0.15
N ARG A 187 2.82 -0.67 0.54
CA ARG A 187 3.72 0.31 1.15
C ARG A 187 4.23 -0.13 2.53
N GLU A 188 3.36 -0.69 3.37
CA GLU A 188 3.75 -1.24 4.68
C GLU A 188 4.74 -2.40 4.54
N MET A 189 4.52 -3.31 3.57
CA MET A 189 5.47 -4.41 3.32
C MET A 189 6.82 -3.89 2.80
N LYS A 190 6.81 -2.86 1.94
CA LYS A 190 8.03 -2.20 1.47
C LYS A 190 8.81 -1.59 2.64
N GLU A 191 8.14 -0.83 3.50
CA GLU A 191 8.74 -0.23 4.71
C GLU A 191 9.31 -1.31 5.65
N TYR A 192 8.60 -2.43 5.83
CA TYR A 192 9.08 -3.56 6.61
C TYR A 192 10.38 -4.16 6.06
N LEU A 193 10.50 -4.33 4.75
CA LEU A 193 11.73 -4.85 4.13
C LEU A 193 12.89 -3.87 4.23
N GLU A 194 12.63 -2.57 4.04
CA GLU A 194 13.62 -1.51 4.24
C GLU A 194 14.12 -1.51 5.69
N GLU A 195 13.22 -1.60 6.67
CA GLU A 195 13.58 -1.68 8.09
C GLU A 195 14.39 -2.94 8.40
N LYS A 196 13.98 -4.10 7.88
CA LYS A 196 14.73 -5.36 8.04
C LYS A 196 16.12 -5.31 7.40
N TRP A 197 16.26 -4.66 6.25
CA TRP A 197 17.57 -4.41 5.64
C TRP A 197 18.44 -3.54 6.54
N ARG A 198 17.89 -2.44 7.08
CA ARG A 198 18.60 -1.54 8.00
C ARG A 198 19.07 -2.26 9.25
N GLU A 199 18.21 -3.07 9.87
CA GLU A 199 18.55 -3.85 11.06
C GLU A 199 19.72 -4.81 10.78
N ARG A 200 19.64 -5.59 9.70
CA ARG A 200 20.74 -6.48 9.29
C ARG A 200 22.05 -5.73 9.08
N TYR A 201 21.97 -4.57 8.43
CA TYR A 201 23.14 -3.75 8.13
C TYR A 201 23.75 -3.16 9.41
N LEU A 202 22.94 -2.67 10.33
CA LEU A 202 23.42 -2.11 11.61
C LEU A 202 24.06 -3.16 12.50
N LEU A 203 23.41 -4.33 12.67
CA LEU A 203 23.99 -5.46 13.41
C LEU A 203 25.32 -5.91 12.82
N TRP A 204 25.44 -5.91 11.48
CA TRP A 204 26.68 -6.24 10.81
C TRP A 204 27.79 -5.21 11.11
N THR A 205 27.48 -3.90 11.09
CA THR A 205 28.44 -2.84 11.42
C THR A 205 28.84 -2.80 12.91
N ASP A 206 27.94 -3.17 13.83
CA ASP A 206 28.19 -3.20 15.28
C ASP A 206 29.03 -4.40 15.71
N SER A 207 28.98 -5.51 14.95
CA SER A 207 29.79 -6.73 15.19
C SER A 207 31.31 -6.55 15.03
N GLY A 208 31.80 -5.32 14.80
CA GLY A 208 33.22 -4.98 14.78
C GLY A 208 33.99 -5.37 13.51
N LYS A 209 33.29 -5.84 12.46
CA LYS A 209 33.93 -6.33 11.22
C LYS A 209 34.30 -5.24 10.21
N SER A 210 33.59 -4.11 10.19
CA SER A 210 33.95 -2.91 9.42
C SER A 210 33.07 -1.75 9.85
N ARG A 211 33.64 -0.68 10.42
CA ARG A 211 32.84 0.52 10.73
C ARG A 211 32.46 1.18 9.41
N ILE A 212 31.22 1.59 9.31
CA ILE A 212 30.71 2.40 8.20
C ILE A 212 31.53 3.70 7.99
N SER A 213 32.06 4.30 9.06
CA SER A 213 32.99 5.43 8.98
C SER A 213 34.25 5.11 8.16
N ASP A 214 34.72 3.86 8.24
CA ASP A 214 35.94 3.40 7.59
C ASP A 214 35.65 2.98 6.14
N LEU A 215 34.40 2.59 5.85
CA LEU A 215 33.92 2.44 4.49
C LEU A 215 33.91 3.79 3.75
N PHE A 216 33.24 4.80 4.31
CA PHE A 216 33.18 6.13 3.68
C PHE A 216 34.57 6.75 3.54
N ARG A 217 35.47 6.60 4.51
CA ARG A 217 36.87 7.10 4.40
C ARG A 217 37.66 6.42 3.28
N ARG A 218 37.37 5.16 2.95
CA ARG A 218 38.04 4.44 1.86
C ARG A 218 37.52 4.87 0.48
N ILE A 219 36.25 5.23 0.39
CA ILE A 219 35.58 5.58 -0.88
C ILE A 219 35.71 7.08 -1.16
N ASP A 220 35.55 7.91 -0.13
CA ASP A 220 35.71 9.37 -0.19
C ASP A 220 37.19 9.76 -0.11
N LYS A 221 37.91 9.54 -1.20
CA LYS A 221 39.32 9.99 -1.34
C LYS A 221 39.48 11.50 -1.20
N SER A 222 38.41 12.25 -1.47
CA SER A 222 38.38 13.72 -1.42
C SER A 222 38.12 14.29 -0.03
N GLY A 223 37.67 13.47 0.94
CA GLY A 223 37.32 13.89 2.28
C GLY A 223 36.16 14.89 2.34
N THR A 224 35.33 14.95 1.30
CA THR A 224 34.22 15.91 1.17
C THR A 224 33.00 15.54 2.02
N GLY A 225 32.95 14.30 2.54
CA GLY A 225 31.80 13.75 3.23
C GLY A 225 30.70 13.25 2.30
N ARG A 226 30.87 13.38 0.98
CA ARG A 226 29.93 12.91 -0.04
C ARG A 226 30.62 11.95 -1.00
N VAL A 227 29.92 10.91 -1.42
CA VAL A 227 30.41 9.91 -2.37
C VAL A 227 29.42 9.75 -3.51
N SER A 228 29.90 9.51 -4.72
CA SER A 228 29.00 9.22 -5.84
C SER A 228 28.20 7.95 -5.56
N ARG A 229 26.98 7.89 -6.07
CA ARG A 229 26.07 6.74 -5.99
C ARG A 229 26.76 5.40 -6.31
N ILE A 230 27.48 5.33 -7.43
CA ILE A 230 28.15 4.11 -7.89
C ILE A 230 29.22 3.68 -6.89
N ALA A 231 30.06 4.62 -6.45
CA ALA A 231 31.14 4.34 -5.51
C ALA A 231 30.61 3.88 -4.14
N PHE A 232 29.47 4.40 -3.70
CA PHE A 232 28.78 3.94 -2.49
C PHE A 232 28.29 2.49 -2.62
N ILE A 233 27.56 2.17 -3.69
CA ILE A 233 27.03 0.82 -3.96
C ILE A 233 28.18 -0.20 -4.03
N ASP A 234 29.20 0.10 -4.84
CA ASP A 234 30.37 -0.77 -5.00
C ASP A 234 31.12 -0.96 -3.69
N GLY A 235 31.23 0.11 -2.90
CA GLY A 235 31.83 0.07 -1.58
C GLY A 235 31.12 -0.87 -0.61
N ILE A 236 29.79 -0.80 -0.53
CA ILE A 236 29.00 -1.67 0.37
C ILE A 236 29.10 -3.12 -0.07
N ILE A 237 29.03 -3.41 -1.37
CA ILE A 237 29.18 -4.77 -1.90
C ILE A 237 30.59 -5.30 -1.60
N ALA A 238 31.63 -4.49 -1.81
CA ALA A 238 33.03 -4.86 -1.50
C ALA A 238 33.26 -5.10 0.00
N SER A 239 32.40 -4.56 0.87
CA SER A 239 32.48 -4.74 2.32
C SER A 239 32.12 -6.16 2.79
N LYS A 240 31.65 -7.04 1.89
CA LYS A 240 31.15 -8.40 2.18
C LYS A 240 29.90 -8.44 3.05
N PHE A 241 29.16 -7.33 3.12
CA PHE A 241 27.80 -7.34 3.64
C PHE A 241 26.90 -8.19 2.70
N PRO A 242 26.10 -9.13 3.21
CA PRO A 242 25.18 -9.93 2.40
C PRO A 242 24.04 -9.06 1.83
N THR A 243 24.29 -8.46 0.67
CA THR A 243 23.36 -7.62 -0.09
C THR A 243 23.57 -7.83 -1.58
N THR A 244 22.55 -7.53 -2.37
CA THR A 244 22.60 -7.51 -3.83
C THR A 244 22.84 -6.09 -4.34
N ARG A 245 23.29 -5.96 -5.60
CA ARG A 245 23.42 -4.66 -6.26
C ARG A 245 22.08 -3.94 -6.34
N LEU A 246 21.02 -4.67 -6.65
CA LEU A 246 19.66 -4.13 -6.76
C LEU A 246 19.13 -3.57 -5.43
N GLU A 247 19.32 -4.30 -4.31
CA GLU A 247 19.00 -3.77 -2.97
C GLU A 247 19.77 -2.48 -2.69
N MET A 248 21.04 -2.41 -3.08
CA MET A 248 21.87 -1.23 -2.87
C MET A 248 21.51 -0.05 -3.76
N GLU A 249 21.04 -0.30 -4.98
CA GLU A 249 20.50 0.75 -5.85
C GLU A 249 19.26 1.38 -5.24
N LYS A 250 18.35 0.56 -4.69
CA LYS A 250 17.15 1.06 -4.02
C LYS A 250 17.46 1.81 -2.73
N VAL A 251 18.38 1.29 -1.92
CA VAL A 251 18.88 2.02 -0.75
C VAL A 251 19.49 3.35 -1.20
N ALA A 252 20.30 3.36 -2.26
CA ALA A 252 20.89 4.59 -2.77
C ALA A 252 19.84 5.61 -3.25
N ASP A 253 18.75 5.17 -3.88
CA ASP A 253 17.63 6.05 -4.30
C ASP A 253 17.02 6.84 -3.15
N GLU A 254 16.94 6.25 -1.94
CA GLU A 254 16.38 6.95 -0.78
C GLU A 254 17.27 8.09 -0.26
N PHE A 255 18.57 8.03 -0.55
CA PHE A 255 19.57 8.99 -0.05
C PHE A 255 20.08 9.95 -1.12
N ASP A 256 19.88 9.61 -2.39
CA ASP A 256 20.20 10.45 -3.53
C ASP A 256 19.11 11.50 -3.75
N LYS A 257 19.46 12.79 -3.66
CA LYS A 257 18.52 13.91 -3.86
C LYS A 257 18.38 14.30 -5.34
N GLY A 258 18.86 13.45 -6.24
CA GLY A 258 18.89 13.68 -7.69
C GLY A 258 20.19 14.32 -8.18
N ASP A 259 21.19 14.53 -7.31
CA ASP A 259 22.54 15.01 -7.68
C ASP A 259 23.56 13.87 -7.89
N GLY A 260 23.13 12.61 -7.70
CA GLY A 260 23.98 11.44 -7.86
C GLY A 260 25.00 11.25 -6.74
N MET A 261 24.86 12.02 -5.64
CA MET A 261 25.78 12.05 -4.51
C MET A 261 25.07 11.64 -3.22
N ILE A 262 25.75 10.82 -2.43
CA ILE A 262 25.26 10.32 -1.15
C ILE A 262 26.10 10.95 -0.03
N ASP A 263 25.44 11.69 0.84
CA ASP A 263 26.07 12.31 2.01
C ASP A 263 26.22 11.29 3.16
N ALA A 264 27.45 11.12 3.62
CA ALA A 264 27.79 10.16 4.66
C ALA A 264 27.12 10.48 6.00
N LYS A 265 26.99 11.77 6.34
CA LYS A 265 26.40 12.23 7.59
C LYS A 265 24.89 12.03 7.58
N GLU A 266 24.23 12.32 6.47
CA GLU A 266 22.80 12.07 6.26
C GLU A 266 22.49 10.57 6.31
N PHE A 267 23.26 9.76 5.60
CA PHE A 267 23.14 8.30 5.61
C PHE A 267 23.26 7.74 7.03
N MET A 268 24.28 8.17 7.76
CA MET A 268 24.50 7.77 9.15
C MET A 268 23.42 8.24 10.10
N ALA A 269 22.92 9.47 9.92
CA ALA A 269 21.85 10.02 10.74
C ALA A 269 20.55 9.24 10.56
N LYS A 270 20.15 8.95 9.32
CA LYS A 270 18.92 8.19 9.01
C LYS A 270 19.01 6.74 9.48
N LEU A 271 20.17 6.09 9.32
CA LEU A 271 20.38 4.74 9.85
C LEU A 271 20.29 4.69 11.38
N ARG A 272 20.79 5.72 12.09
CA ARG A 272 20.85 5.72 13.55
C ARG A 272 19.63 6.34 14.24
N SER A 273 18.95 7.33 13.65
CA SER A 273 17.85 8.07 14.30
C SER A 273 16.65 7.19 14.65
N ASP A 274 16.44 6.12 13.88
CA ASP A 274 15.28 5.24 14.02
C ASP A 274 15.65 3.96 14.78
N TYR A 275 16.89 3.48 14.63
CA TYR A 275 17.43 2.35 15.40
C TYR A 275 17.73 2.72 16.86
N SER A 276 18.28 3.91 17.13
CA SER A 276 18.59 4.36 18.51
C SER A 276 17.35 4.65 19.34
N LYS A 277 16.18 4.81 18.71
CA LYS A 277 14.89 4.98 19.41
C LYS A 277 14.24 3.64 19.77
N LYS A 278 14.49 2.57 19.00
CA LYS A 278 13.86 1.25 19.19
C LYS A 278 14.64 0.30 20.09
N LEU A 279 15.96 0.46 20.20
CA LEU A 279 16.72 -0.16 21.28
C LEU A 279 16.95 0.88 22.37
N PRO A 280 16.44 0.70 23.61
CA PRO A 280 17.27 1.12 24.72
C PRO A 280 18.55 0.34 24.51
N MET A 281 19.65 1.04 24.24
CA MET A 281 20.97 0.47 24.43
C MET A 281 20.94 0.00 25.89
N LYS A 282 20.55 -1.26 26.13
CA LYS A 282 20.65 -1.86 27.45
C LYS A 282 22.15 -1.88 27.63
N GLU A 283 22.67 -0.85 28.31
CA GLU A 283 24.07 -0.78 28.66
C GLU A 283 24.37 -2.15 29.23
N LYS A 284 25.13 -2.95 28.47
CA LYS A 284 25.37 -4.34 28.88
C LYS A 284 25.87 -4.26 30.29
N THR A 285 25.18 -4.94 31.19
CA THR A 285 25.55 -4.89 32.61
C THR A 285 26.99 -5.36 32.71
N ASP A 286 27.71 -4.88 33.71
CA ASP A 286 29.10 -5.31 33.91
C ASP A 286 29.22 -6.85 33.96
N ASN A 287 28.19 -7.54 34.45
CA ASN A 287 28.06 -9.00 34.42
C ASN A 287 27.97 -9.60 33.00
N GLU A 288 27.19 -8.98 32.10
CA GLU A 288 27.08 -9.41 30.70
C GLU A 288 28.43 -9.22 29.99
N LYS A 289 29.09 -8.07 30.17
CA LYS A 289 30.43 -7.80 29.63
C LYS A 289 31.48 -8.79 30.15
N ILE A 290 31.44 -9.12 31.44
CA ILE A 290 32.33 -10.14 32.03
C ILE A 290 32.05 -11.51 31.41
N THR A 291 30.78 -11.88 31.22
CA THR A 291 30.41 -13.19 30.67
C THR A 291 30.90 -13.32 29.22
N GLU A 292 30.72 -12.28 28.40
CA GLU A 292 31.18 -12.25 27.00
C GLU A 292 32.71 -12.37 26.91
N GLU A 293 33.45 -11.62 27.73
CA GLU A 293 34.91 -11.68 27.74
C GLU A 293 35.43 -13.04 28.22
N VAL A 294 34.79 -13.66 29.23
CA VAL A 294 35.14 -15.01 29.69
C VAL A 294 34.91 -16.05 28.58
N MET A 295 33.80 -15.96 27.84
CA MET A 295 33.51 -16.85 26.70
C MET A 295 34.55 -16.66 25.59
N ARG A 296 34.83 -15.40 25.21
CA ARG A 296 35.84 -15.04 24.21
C ARG A 296 37.21 -15.59 24.56
N GLN A 297 37.60 -15.51 25.84
CA GLN A 297 38.85 -16.09 26.32
C GLN A 297 38.80 -17.61 26.24
N THR A 298 37.72 -18.26 26.68
CA THR A 298 37.60 -19.73 26.63
C THR A 298 37.75 -20.29 25.21
N GLU A 299 37.21 -19.59 24.21
CA GLU A 299 37.32 -19.96 22.78
C GLU A 299 38.75 -19.91 22.22
N GLN A 300 39.64 -19.12 22.83
CA GLN A 300 41.05 -19.01 22.42
C GLN A 300 41.91 -20.18 22.94
N CYS A 301 41.35 -21.10 23.74
CA CYS A 301 42.06 -22.27 24.22
C CYS A 301 42.18 -23.34 23.13
N ASN A 302 43.41 -23.75 22.81
CA ASN A 302 43.72 -24.78 21.82
C ASN A 302 44.03 -26.15 22.44
N CYS A 303 43.78 -26.34 23.75
CA CYS A 303 44.00 -27.62 24.42
C CYS A 303 43.03 -28.70 23.91
N ARG A 304 43.51 -29.96 23.81
CA ARG A 304 42.66 -31.13 23.49
C ARG A 304 41.50 -31.29 24.47
N ASN A 305 41.75 -31.00 25.74
CA ASN A 305 40.73 -30.74 26.76
C ASN A 305 40.76 -29.26 27.08
N ARG A 306 39.73 -28.51 26.65
CA ARG A 306 39.68 -27.05 26.82
C ARG A 306 39.71 -26.67 28.30
N TYR A 307 40.44 -25.62 28.63
CA TYR A 307 40.46 -25.07 29.98
C TYR A 307 39.06 -24.56 30.35
N MET A 308 38.42 -25.24 31.29
CA MET A 308 37.01 -25.00 31.61
C MET A 308 36.84 -23.78 32.51
N ILE A 309 35.99 -22.84 32.10
CA ILE A 309 35.58 -21.71 32.95
C ILE A 309 34.07 -21.79 33.13
N GLN A 310 33.60 -22.02 34.36
CA GLN A 310 32.19 -22.20 34.68
C GLN A 310 31.68 -21.02 35.51
N LYS A 311 30.60 -20.37 35.05
CA LYS A 311 29.89 -19.35 35.83
C LYS A 311 29.13 -20.04 36.97
N VAL A 312 29.42 -19.63 38.21
CA VAL A 312 28.76 -20.17 39.41
C VAL A 312 27.60 -19.25 39.81
N SER A 313 27.86 -17.95 39.89
CA SER A 313 26.86 -16.91 40.18
C SER A 313 27.35 -15.56 39.61
N GLU A 314 26.58 -14.49 39.77
CA GLU A 314 27.00 -13.16 39.31
C GLU A 314 28.35 -12.75 39.92
N GLY A 315 29.27 -12.30 39.06
CA GLY A 315 30.65 -12.00 39.43
C GLY A 315 31.47 -13.16 39.99
N HIS A 316 31.03 -14.42 39.89
CA HIS A 316 31.75 -15.57 40.45
C HIS A 316 31.93 -16.70 39.44
N TYR A 317 33.17 -17.10 39.23
CA TYR A 317 33.57 -18.10 38.25
C TYR A 317 34.49 -19.17 38.86
N ARG A 318 34.38 -20.39 38.33
CA ARG A 318 35.29 -21.50 38.59
C ARG A 318 36.22 -21.65 37.39
N PHE A 319 37.50 -21.89 37.65
CA PHE A 319 38.55 -21.96 36.63
C PHE A 319 39.26 -23.31 36.69
N GLY A 320 39.33 -24.00 35.54
CA GLY A 320 39.86 -25.35 35.42
C GLY A 320 39.08 -26.38 36.26
N GLU A 321 39.79 -27.39 36.74
CA GLU A 321 39.26 -28.45 37.61
C GLU A 321 39.21 -28.03 39.09
N THR A 322 39.57 -26.77 39.41
CA THR A 322 39.61 -26.30 40.79
C THR A 322 38.19 -26.18 41.37
N GLN A 323 37.97 -26.61 42.62
CA GLN A 323 36.69 -26.42 43.31
C GLN A 323 36.51 -24.99 43.85
N ILE A 324 37.54 -24.14 43.72
CA ILE A 324 37.59 -22.80 44.28
C ILE A 324 36.82 -21.82 43.37
N LYS A 325 35.77 -21.21 43.92
CA LYS A 325 35.09 -20.07 43.29
C LYS A 325 35.93 -18.81 43.43
N ARG A 326 36.12 -18.07 42.35
CA ARG A 326 36.85 -16.79 42.33
C ARG A 326 35.93 -15.66 41.90
N MET A 327 36.09 -14.51 42.56
CA MET A 327 35.37 -13.30 42.19
C MET A 327 36.01 -12.68 40.93
N VAL A 328 35.17 -12.26 39.99
CA VAL A 328 35.54 -11.64 38.73
C VAL A 328 34.79 -10.33 38.59
N ARG A 329 35.49 -9.27 38.23
CA ARG A 329 34.93 -7.93 38.03
C ARG A 329 35.45 -7.30 36.75
N ILE A 330 34.83 -6.23 36.30
CA ILE A 330 35.33 -5.39 35.22
C ILE A 330 35.74 -4.02 35.79
N LEU A 331 36.89 -3.51 35.37
CA LEU A 331 37.38 -2.18 35.74
C LEU A 331 37.95 -1.53 34.48
N ARG A 332 37.40 -0.37 34.08
CA ARG A 332 37.81 0.36 32.85
C ARG A 332 37.91 -0.58 31.64
N SER A 333 36.87 -1.38 31.43
CA SER A 333 36.76 -2.39 30.36
C SER A 333 37.72 -3.59 30.44
N THR A 334 38.50 -3.73 31.53
CA THR A 334 39.38 -4.89 31.74
C THR A 334 38.74 -5.86 32.73
N VAL A 335 38.56 -7.13 32.34
CA VAL A 335 38.05 -8.18 33.24
C VAL A 335 39.18 -8.69 34.13
N MET A 336 38.93 -8.77 35.43
CA MET A 336 39.91 -9.11 36.46
C MET A 336 39.41 -10.21 37.38
N VAL A 337 40.30 -11.12 37.77
CA VAL A 337 40.07 -12.27 38.66
C VAL A 337 40.74 -12.02 40.02
N ARG A 338 40.05 -12.34 41.12
CA ARG A 338 40.60 -12.26 42.48
C ARG A 338 41.51 -13.47 42.78
N VAL A 339 42.73 -13.19 43.25
CA VAL A 339 43.77 -14.22 43.51
C VAL A 339 44.33 -14.22 44.94
N GLY A 340 43.55 -13.75 45.91
CA GLY A 340 43.96 -13.66 47.32
C GLY A 340 44.28 -12.21 47.70
N GLY A 341 45.57 -11.83 47.61
CA GLY A 341 46.07 -10.50 47.99
C GLY A 341 45.77 -9.36 47.00
N GLY A 342 45.24 -9.65 45.80
CA GLY A 342 45.03 -8.65 44.76
C GLY A 342 44.09 -9.10 43.63
N TRP A 343 44.02 -8.25 42.60
CA TRP A 343 43.26 -8.48 41.36
C TRP A 343 44.23 -8.60 40.20
N VAL A 344 44.05 -9.62 39.37
CA VAL A 344 44.87 -9.89 38.19
C VAL A 344 43.98 -9.87 36.96
N ALA A 345 44.45 -9.36 35.82
CA ALA A 345 43.68 -9.39 34.59
C ALA A 345 43.35 -10.84 34.18
N LEU A 346 42.16 -11.09 33.64
CA LEU A 346 41.73 -12.44 33.25
C LEU A 346 42.71 -13.08 32.26
N GLU A 347 43.20 -12.29 31.30
CA GLU A 347 44.22 -12.74 30.36
C GLU A 347 45.51 -13.19 31.07
N GLU A 348 46.05 -12.39 32.00
CA GLU A 348 47.26 -12.74 32.76
C GLU A 348 47.03 -13.97 33.66
N PHE A 349 45.83 -14.09 34.24
CA PHE A 349 45.44 -15.25 35.03
C PHE A 349 45.44 -16.52 34.16
N LEU A 350 44.87 -16.47 32.96
CA LEU A 350 44.85 -17.61 32.04
C LEU A 350 46.25 -17.94 31.50
N HIS A 351 47.15 -16.97 31.31
CA HIS A 351 48.54 -17.26 30.93
C HIS A 351 49.31 -18.11 31.97
N LYS A 352 48.91 -18.07 33.25
CA LYS A 352 49.52 -18.84 34.33
C LYS A 352 48.82 -20.18 34.59
N HIS A 353 47.58 -20.35 34.12
CA HIS A 353 46.73 -21.48 34.49
C HIS A 353 46.17 -22.30 33.31
N ASP A 354 46.03 -21.72 32.12
CA ASP A 354 45.67 -22.43 30.89
C ASP A 354 46.94 -23.05 30.26
N PRO A 355 47.04 -24.38 30.16
CA PRO A 355 48.23 -25.06 29.67
C PRO A 355 48.69 -24.63 28.27
N CYS A 356 47.81 -24.18 27.38
CA CYS A 356 48.24 -23.76 26.04
C CYS A 356 48.74 -22.31 25.95
N ARG A 357 48.68 -21.53 27.04
CA ARG A 357 49.01 -20.08 27.02
C ARG A 357 50.33 -19.73 27.71
N GLY A 358 50.81 -20.56 28.62
CA GLY A 358 52.07 -20.35 29.33
C GLY A 358 53.29 -20.92 28.59
N LYS A 359 54.44 -20.23 28.64
CA LYS A 359 55.74 -20.75 28.13
C LYS A 359 56.17 -22.09 28.77
N ILE A 360 55.62 -22.46 29.94
CA ILE A 360 55.87 -23.73 30.65
C ILE A 360 54.95 -24.87 30.12
N GLY A 361 53.83 -24.53 29.50
CA GLY A 361 52.87 -25.48 28.94
C GLY A 361 53.42 -26.29 27.77
N PHE A 362 54.27 -25.67 26.94
CA PHE A 362 55.01 -26.38 25.89
C PHE A 362 55.94 -27.46 26.47
N LEU A 363 56.61 -27.20 27.60
CA LEU A 363 57.49 -28.18 28.26
C LEU A 363 56.71 -29.31 28.92
N PHE A 364 55.57 -29.02 29.54
CA PHE A 364 54.71 -30.04 30.16
C PHE A 364 53.98 -30.91 29.13
N GLN A 365 53.62 -30.36 27.97
CA GLN A 365 53.02 -31.13 26.87
C GLN A 365 54.05 -32.10 26.25
N LEU A 366 55.31 -31.66 26.08
CA LEU A 366 56.43 -32.50 25.66
C LEU A 366 56.80 -33.58 26.69
N LEU A 367 56.75 -33.27 27.98
CA LEU A 367 57.00 -34.26 29.05
C LEU A 367 55.87 -35.29 29.14
N ARG A 368 54.61 -34.90 28.95
CA ARG A 368 53.45 -35.81 28.98
C ARG A 368 53.42 -36.75 27.76
N GLU A 369 53.79 -36.26 26.58
CA GLU A 369 53.95 -37.11 25.37
C GLU A 369 55.14 -38.08 25.49
N LYS A 370 56.25 -37.65 26.08
CA LYS A 370 57.41 -38.53 26.32
C LYS A 370 57.18 -39.56 27.43
N LEU A 371 56.49 -39.20 28.52
CA LEU A 371 56.16 -40.14 29.61
C LEU A 371 55.06 -41.13 29.21
N SER A 372 54.12 -40.74 28.33
CA SER A 372 53.12 -41.67 27.78
C SER A 372 53.75 -42.75 26.87
N CYS A 373 54.94 -42.51 26.31
CA CYS A 373 55.67 -43.52 25.53
C CYS A 373 56.46 -44.50 26.41
N ILE A 374 56.78 -44.16 27.66
CA ILE A 374 57.61 -44.99 28.54
C ILE A 374 56.78 -46.02 29.33
N PHE A 375 55.49 -45.77 29.57
CA PHE A 375 54.63 -46.66 30.37
C PHE A 375 53.73 -47.62 29.56
N PHE A 376 53.86 -47.67 28.23
CA PHE A 376 53.10 -48.58 27.35
C PHE A 376 53.98 -49.48 26.47
N THR A 377 55.15 -49.87 26.97
CA THR A 377 55.91 -51.01 26.42
C THR A 377 56.36 -51.94 27.54
N LYS A 378 55.44 -52.77 28.02
CA LYS A 378 55.64 -54.21 28.25
C LYS A 378 54.33 -54.88 28.63
#